data_AF-A0A1Y5H1M5-F1
#
_entry.id   AF-A0A1Y5H1M5-F1
#
_cell.length_a   1.000
_cell.length_b   1.000
_cell.length_c   1.000
_cell.angle_alpha   90.00
_cell.angle_beta   90.00
_cell.angle_gamma   90.00
#
_symmetry.space_group_name_H-M   'P 1'
#
loop_
_entity.id
_entity.type
_entity.pdbx_description
1 polymer ?
#
loop_
_entity_poly.entity_id
_entity_poly.type
_entity_poly.pdbx_seq_one_letter_code
_entity_poly.pdbx_strand_id
1 'polypeptide(L)'
;MGKFVLTQEIWQDIRRFSGTYILVILVLLSAFSVIFMTHLNRQTTIAVERLYSKKDRLDIEWRNLQLEQNSLAEHSEIENKADKMLHMHRPKPIKEIIIKIP
;
A
#
# COMPACT_ATOMS: atom_id res chain seq x y z
N MET A 1 -52.91 -41.85 -24.16
CA MET A 1 -53.49 -41.17 -22.98
C MET A 1 -52.52 -41.08 -21.77
N GLY A 2 -51.19 -41.19 -21.93
CA GLY A 2 -50.25 -41.20 -20.78
C GLY A 2 -49.37 -39.96 -20.56
N LYS A 3 -49.18 -39.11 -21.59
CA LYS A 3 -48.25 -37.96 -21.49
C LYS A 3 -48.79 -36.81 -20.62
N PHE A 4 -50.09 -36.54 -20.65
CA PHE A 4 -50.71 -35.46 -19.89
C PHE A 4 -50.75 -35.73 -18.39
N VAL A 5 -50.80 -36.99 -17.99
CA VAL A 5 -50.86 -37.40 -16.58
C VAL A 5 -49.49 -37.27 -15.92
N LEU A 6 -48.42 -37.64 -16.64
CA LEU A 6 -47.04 -37.53 -16.16
C LEU A 6 -46.63 -36.08 -15.89
N THR A 7 -46.98 -35.15 -16.79
CA THR A 7 -46.70 -33.72 -16.58
C THR A 7 -47.52 -33.13 -15.44
N GLN A 8 -48.73 -33.64 -15.19
CA GLN A 8 -49.56 -33.21 -14.06
C GLN A 8 -49.03 -33.71 -12.72
N GLU A 9 -48.53 -34.94 -12.64
CA GLU A 9 -47.91 -35.46 -11.41
C GLU A 9 -46.62 -34.71 -11.07
N ILE A 10 -45.75 -34.44 -12.05
CA ILE A 10 -44.54 -33.63 -11.86
C ILE A 10 -44.90 -32.23 -11.33
N TRP A 11 -46.00 -31.65 -11.82
CA TRP A 11 -46.46 -30.34 -11.36
C TRP A 11 -46.97 -30.37 -9.91
N GLN A 12 -47.66 -31.44 -9.50
CA GLN A 12 -48.11 -31.62 -8.13
C GLN A 12 -46.95 -31.87 -7.16
N ASP A 13 -45.96 -32.68 -7.55
CA ASP A 13 -44.78 -32.96 -6.73
C ASP A 13 -43.89 -31.74 -6.54
N ILE A 14 -43.66 -30.94 -7.60
CA ILE A 14 -42.97 -29.65 -7.49
C ILE A 14 -43.68 -28.72 -6.51
N ARG A 15 -45.01 -28.67 -6.57
CA ARG A 15 -45.80 -27.82 -5.67
C ARG A 15 -45.71 -28.31 -4.21
N ARG A 16 -45.66 -29.62 -4.00
CA ARG A 16 -45.57 -30.26 -2.68
C ARG A 16 -44.21 -30.07 -2.00
N PHE A 17 -43.12 -30.06 -2.76
CA PHE A 17 -41.75 -29.85 -2.25
C PHE A 17 -41.23 -28.41 -2.42
N SER A 18 -42.10 -27.45 -2.72
CA SER A 18 -41.75 -26.05 -2.97
C SER A 18 -40.87 -25.41 -1.88
N GLY A 19 -41.12 -25.72 -0.60
CA GLY A 19 -40.33 -25.21 0.53
C GLY A 19 -38.86 -25.66 0.49
N THR A 20 -38.59 -26.92 0.12
CA THR A 20 -37.22 -27.44 0.00
C THR A 20 -36.49 -26.78 -1.17
N TYR A 21 -37.16 -26.59 -2.31
CA TYR A 21 -36.57 -25.90 -3.47
C TYR A 21 -36.21 -24.44 -3.16
N ILE A 22 -37.06 -23.72 -2.41
CA ILE A 22 -36.78 -22.36 -1.97
C ILE A 22 -35.54 -22.31 -1.06
N LEU A 23 -35.44 -23.25 -0.12
CA LEU A 23 -34.26 -23.38 0.75
C LEU A 23 -32.98 -23.63 -0.05
N VAL A 24 -33.02 -24.52 -1.03
CA VAL A 24 -31.86 -24.79 -1.91
C VAL A 24 -31.44 -23.53 -2.66
N ILE A 25 -32.40 -22.81 -3.25
CA ILE A 25 -32.14 -21.56 -3.96
C ILE A 25 -31.53 -20.52 -3.00
N LEU A 26 -32.05 -20.41 -1.78
CA LEU A 26 -31.57 -19.45 -0.78
C LEU A 26 -30.13 -19.77 -0.34
N VAL A 27 -29.78 -21.05 -0.18
CA VAL A 27 -28.40 -21.48 0.12
C VAL A 27 -27.48 -21.19 -1.05
N LEU A 28 -27.90 -21.46 -2.29
CA LEU A 28 -27.11 -21.14 -3.48
C LEU A 28 -26.84 -19.63 -3.59
N LEU A 29 -27.87 -18.80 -3.41
CA LEU A 29 -27.73 -17.35 -3.41
C LEU A 29 -26.78 -16.88 -2.31
N SER A 30 -26.84 -17.48 -1.12
CA SER A 30 -25.91 -17.19 -0.04
C SER A 30 -24.46 -17.52 -0.43
N ALA A 31 -24.22 -18.71 -1.01
CA ALA A 31 -22.90 -19.11 -1.46
C ALA A 31 -22.34 -18.15 -2.54
N PHE A 32 -23.15 -17.78 -3.53
CA PHE A 32 -22.76 -16.81 -4.55
C PHE A 32 -22.49 -15.42 -3.94
N SER A 33 -23.31 -14.98 -3.00
CA SER A 33 -23.13 -13.70 -2.31
C SER A 33 -21.79 -13.64 -1.57
N VAL A 34 -21.43 -14.71 -0.86
CA VAL A 34 -20.13 -14.81 -0.17
C VAL A 34 -18.96 -14.70 -1.16
N ILE A 35 -19.00 -15.45 -2.27
CA ILE A 35 -17.96 -15.40 -3.31
C ILE A 35 -17.84 -13.98 -3.89
N PHE A 36 -18.97 -13.34 -4.17
CA PHE A 36 -19.01 -11.98 -4.69
C PHE A 36 -18.43 -10.97 -3.69
N MET A 37 -18.76 -11.11 -2.39
CA MET A 37 -18.21 -10.30 -1.30
C MET A 37 -16.70 -10.49 -1.16
N THR A 38 -16.18 -11.71 -1.30
CA THR A 38 -14.74 -11.97 -1.31
C THR A 38 -14.05 -11.32 -2.51
N HIS A 39 -14.68 -11.36 -3.69
CA HIS A 39 -14.14 -10.73 -4.90
C HIS A 39 -14.11 -9.19 -4.77
N LEU A 40 -15.18 -8.59 -4.25
CA LEU A 40 -15.24 -7.15 -3.96
C LEU A 40 -14.20 -6.74 -2.92
N ASN A 41 -14.04 -7.52 -1.84
CA ASN A 41 -13.01 -7.26 -0.83
C ASN A 41 -11.62 -7.22 -1.45
N ARG A 42 -11.30 -8.18 -2.32
CA ARG A 42 -10.00 -8.22 -2.99
C ARG A 42 -9.73 -6.97 -3.83
N GLN A 43 -10.73 -6.41 -4.50
CA GLN A 43 -10.55 -5.18 -5.28
C GLN A 43 -10.37 -3.94 -4.39
N THR A 44 -11.13 -3.83 -3.30
CA THR A 44 -11.02 -2.72 -2.34
C THR A 44 -9.67 -2.72 -1.62
N THR A 45 -9.14 -3.89 -1.27
CA THR A 45 -7.83 -4.02 -0.63
C THR A 45 -6.70 -3.49 -1.51
N ILE A 46 -6.73 -3.73 -2.82
CA ILE A 46 -5.67 -3.28 -3.74
C ILE A 46 -5.59 -1.75 -3.83
N ALA A 47 -6.73 -1.06 -3.80
CA ALA A 47 -6.76 0.40 -3.84
C ALA A 47 -6.14 1.01 -2.58
N VAL A 48 -6.48 0.45 -1.42
CA VAL A 48 -5.94 0.86 -0.12
C VAL A 48 -4.43 0.59 -0.06
N GLU A 49 -4.00 -0.59 -0.48
CA GLU A 49 -2.59 -1.00 -0.48
C GLU A 49 -1.72 -0.07 -1.34
N ARG A 50 -2.21 0.36 -2.51
CA ARG A 50 -1.49 1.34 -3.36
C ARG A 50 -1.27 2.70 -2.67
N LEU A 51 -2.26 3.19 -1.93
CA LEU A 51 -2.16 4.45 -1.19
C LEU A 51 -1.13 4.33 -0.06
N TYR A 52 -1.14 3.21 0.67
CA TYR A 52 -0.13 2.91 1.68
C TYR A 52 1.28 2.83 1.09
N SER A 53 1.47 2.11 -0.03
CA SER A 53 2.79 2.03 -0.68
C SER A 53 3.33 3.40 -1.11
N LYS A 54 2.45 4.29 -1.59
CA LYS A 54 2.86 5.65 -1.97
C LYS A 54 3.29 6.47 -0.75
N LYS A 55 2.59 6.33 0.37
CA LYS A 55 2.94 6.98 1.64
C LYS A 55 4.31 6.49 2.12
N ASP A 56 4.54 5.18 2.16
CA ASP A 56 5.82 4.60 2.60
C ASP A 56 6.99 5.12 1.76
N ARG A 57 6.82 5.22 0.43
CA ARG A 57 7.86 5.77 -0.44
C ARG A 57 8.22 7.22 -0.10
N LEU A 58 7.21 8.05 0.18
CA LEU A 58 7.42 9.45 0.56
C LEU A 58 8.09 9.56 1.94
N ASP A 59 7.71 8.70 2.89
CA ASP A 59 8.34 8.68 4.23
C ASP A 59 9.82 8.30 4.13
N ILE A 60 10.18 7.34 3.26
CA ILE A 60 11.58 6.99 3.00
C ILE A 60 12.34 8.17 2.40
N GLU A 61 11.77 8.82 1.39
CA GLU A 61 12.39 9.96 0.73
C GLU A 61 12.59 11.13 1.70
N TRP A 62 11.58 11.43 2.52
CA TRP A 62 11.67 12.46 3.56
C TRP A 62 12.76 12.16 4.59
N ARG A 63 12.85 10.90 5.06
CA ARG A 63 13.92 10.50 5.98
C ARG A 63 15.30 10.65 5.34
N ASN A 64 15.45 10.31 4.06
CA ASN A 64 16.71 10.47 3.36
C ASN A 64 17.12 11.95 3.24
N LEU A 65 16.18 12.82 2.86
CA LEU A 65 16.39 14.26 2.79
C LEU A 65 16.77 14.85 4.16
N GLN A 66 16.15 14.38 5.24
CA GLN A 66 16.48 14.82 6.59
C GLN A 66 17.92 14.43 6.99
N LEU A 67 18.37 13.22 6.61
CA LEU A 67 19.74 12.78 6.85
C LEU A 67 20.74 13.62 6.04
N GLU A 68 20.42 13.92 4.78
CA GLU A 68 21.23 14.79 3.93
C GLU A 68 21.35 16.21 4.51
N GLN A 69 20.24 16.81 4.95
CA GLN A 69 20.26 18.12 5.60
C GLN A 69 21.03 18.11 6.92
N ASN A 70 20.86 17.07 7.75
CA ASN A 70 21.59 16.97 9.01
C ASN A 70 23.11 16.83 8.76
N SER A 71 23.53 16.08 7.73
CA SER A 71 24.94 15.97 7.34
C SER A 71 25.50 17.31 6.82
N LEU A 72 24.73 18.04 6.02
CA LEU A 72 25.11 19.38 5.55
C LEU A 72 25.15 20.42 6.69
N ALA A 73 24.24 20.31 7.65
CA ALA A 73 24.19 21.15 8.83
C ALA A 73 25.36 20.84 9.77
N GLU A 74 25.71 19.57 9.98
CA GLU A 74 26.87 19.16 10.79
C GLU A 74 28.18 19.72 10.19
N HIS A 75 28.35 19.66 8.87
CA HIS A 75 29.48 20.29 8.21
C HIS A 75 29.45 21.83 8.30
N SER A 76 28.29 22.47 8.12
CA SER A 76 28.16 23.93 8.25
C SER A 76 28.38 24.43 9.68
N GLU A 77 27.98 23.65 10.69
CA GLU A 77 28.23 23.94 12.11
C GLU A 77 29.73 23.87 12.41
N ILE A 78 30.45 22.87 11.89
CA ILE A 78 31.90 22.77 12.06
C ILE A 78 32.63 23.94 11.39
N GLU A 79 32.25 24.31 10.16
CA GLU A 79 32.84 25.45 9.45
C GLU A 79 32.53 26.78 10.15
N ASN A 80 31.29 27.01 10.58
CA ASN A 80 30.91 28.20 11.34
C ASN A 80 31.62 28.27 12.70
N LYS A 81 31.80 27.14 13.40
CA LYS A 81 32.51 27.09 14.67
C LYS A 81 34.01 27.34 14.48
N ALA A 82 34.60 26.84 13.40
CA ALA A 82 35.99 27.11 13.04
C ALA A 82 36.23 28.58 12.65
N ASP A 83 35.32 29.20 11.89
CA ASP A 83 35.48 30.60 11.49
C ASP A 83 35.19 31.56 12.68
N LYS A 84 34.13 31.31 13.45
CA LYS A 84 33.70 32.22 14.53
C LYS A 84 34.43 32.02 15.87
N MET A 85 34.73 30.79 16.28
CA MET A 85 35.41 30.55 17.56
C MET A 85 36.93 30.48 17.43
N LEU A 86 37.46 30.09 16.27
CA LEU A 86 38.90 29.93 16.04
C LEU A 86 39.50 30.99 15.09
N HIS A 87 38.70 31.94 14.58
CA HIS A 87 39.13 32.99 13.64
C HIS A 87 39.87 32.43 12.40
N MET A 88 39.53 31.21 11.97
CA MET A 88 40.20 30.57 10.84
C MET A 88 39.67 31.12 9.51
N HIS A 89 40.39 32.08 8.91
CA HIS A 89 40.15 32.49 7.53
C HIS A 89 40.78 31.51 6.53
N ARG A 90 40.01 31.12 5.51
CA ARG A 90 40.52 30.33 4.37
C ARG A 90 41.62 31.14 3.66
N PRO A 91 42.89 30.67 3.66
CA PRO A 91 43.99 31.46 3.09
C PRO A 91 43.80 31.62 1.59
N LYS A 92 43.89 32.87 1.10
CA LYS A 92 43.93 33.19 -0.33
C LYS A 92 45.15 32.50 -0.98
N PRO A 93 45.08 32.09 -2.26
CA PRO A 93 46.10 31.29 -2.96
C PRO A 93 47.51 31.92 -3.08
N ILE A 94 47.74 33.09 -2.49
CA ILE A 94 49.01 33.81 -2.48
C ILE A 94 49.82 33.52 -1.19
N LYS A 95 49.29 32.74 -0.23
CA LYS A 95 49.97 32.39 1.04
C LYS A 95 50.02 30.88 1.31
N GLU A 96 50.09 30.07 0.26
CA GLU A 96 50.31 28.63 0.42
C GLU A 96 51.82 28.36 0.46
N ILE A 97 52.38 28.11 1.65
CA ILE A 97 53.77 27.63 1.78
C ILE A 97 53.70 26.11 1.79
N ILE A 98 54.03 25.50 0.65
CA ILE A 98 54.16 24.04 0.54
C ILE A 98 55.45 23.63 1.27
N ILE A 99 55.31 23.06 2.46
CA ILE A 99 56.43 22.44 3.16
C ILE A 99 56.59 21.03 2.58
N LYS A 100 57.56 20.85 1.67
CA LYS A 100 58.05 19.52 1.30
C LYS A 100 58.86 18.97 2.47
N ILE A 101 58.32 17.94 3.11
CA ILE A 101 59.04 17.13 4.09
C ILE A 101 60.05 16.28 3.31
N PRO A 102 61.34 16.20 3.72
CA PRO A 102 62.33 15.34 3.10
C PRO A 102 62.03 13.84 3.29
#